data_AF-A0A517PRJ3-F1
#
_entry.id   AF-A0A517PRJ3-F1
#
_cell.length_a   1.000
_cell.length_b   1.000
_cell.length_c   1.000
_cell.angle_alpha   90.00
_cell.angle_beta   90.00
_cell.angle_gamma   90.00
#
_symmetry.space_group_name_H-M   'P 1'
#
loop_
_entity.id
_entity.type
_entity.pdbx_description
1 polymer ?
#
loop_
_entity_poly.entity_id
_entity_poly.type
_entity_poly.pdbx_seq_one_letter_code
_entity_poly.pdbx_strand_id
1 'polypeptide(L)'
;MEEVLDTYEALYNSEYPVLCMDEQPVQLRKEVRQPIPATRKQARRVDYEYERCGTASVFLFTEPLSGWREVRVRDHRTKADWAIEMERLLTTRYRSTRKVSSSATI
;
A
#
# COMPACT_ATOMS: atom_id res chain seq x y z
N MET A 1 -18.38 5.91 14.46
CA MET A 1 -18.01 6.48 13.15
C MET A 1 -17.58 7.93 13.28
N GLU A 2 -18.20 8.72 14.17
CA GLU A 2 -17.84 10.12 14.45
C GLU A 2 -16.46 10.28 15.11
N GLU A 3 -16.09 9.45 16.10
CA GLU A 3 -14.77 9.52 16.76
C GLU A 3 -13.57 9.34 15.80
N VAL A 4 -13.80 8.65 14.67
CA VAL A 4 -12.78 8.49 13.63
C VAL A 4 -12.58 9.82 12.92
N LEU A 5 -13.65 10.54 12.59
CA LEU A 5 -13.58 11.83 11.91
C LEU A 5 -12.88 12.88 12.77
N ASP A 6 -13.16 12.93 14.07
CA ASP A 6 -12.47 13.83 15.02
C ASP A 6 -10.94 13.64 14.98
N THR A 7 -10.48 12.40 14.76
CA THR A 7 -9.06 12.07 14.64
C THR A 7 -8.42 12.66 13.37
N TYR A 8 -9.17 12.74 12.27
CA TYR A 8 -8.69 13.32 11.00
C TYR A 8 -8.90 14.84 10.92
N GLU A 9 -9.77 15.42 11.75
CA GLU A 9 -9.95 16.87 11.85
C GLU A 9 -8.94 17.53 12.80
N ALA A 10 -8.29 16.74 13.65
CA ALA A 10 -7.28 17.22 14.58
C ALA A 10 -6.08 17.86 13.85
N LEU A 11 -5.50 18.89 14.48
CA LEU A 11 -4.24 19.45 14.02
C LEU A 11 -3.12 18.41 14.10
N TYR A 12 -2.29 18.37 13.07
CA TYR A 12 -1.14 17.49 13.02
C TYR A 12 -0.21 17.73 14.23
N ASN A 13 0.15 16.63 14.91
CA ASN A 13 1.15 16.62 15.97
C ASN A 13 2.18 15.52 15.69
N SER A 14 3.41 15.92 15.43
CA SER A 14 4.52 15.00 15.14
C SER A 14 4.93 14.09 16.30
N GLU A 15 4.58 14.42 17.55
CA GLU A 15 4.81 13.51 18.69
C GLU A 15 3.78 12.38 18.75
N TYR A 16 2.62 12.58 18.12
CA TYR A 16 1.45 11.68 18.14
C TYR A 16 0.91 11.44 16.72
N PRO A 17 1.72 10.88 15.80
CA PRO A 17 1.26 10.62 14.44
C PRO A 17 0.15 9.57 14.42
N VAL A 18 -0.77 9.75 13.49
CA VAL A 18 -1.82 8.77 13.14
C VAL A 18 -1.33 7.99 11.93
N LEU A 19 -1.10 6.70 12.10
CA LEU A 19 -0.68 5.77 11.06
C LEU A 19 -1.88 4.94 10.59
N CYS A 20 -2.23 5.04 9.31
CA CYS A 20 -3.14 4.10 8.66
C CYS A 20 -2.33 3.06 7.88
N MET A 21 -2.89 1.87 7.77
CA MET A 21 -2.20 0.73 7.19
C MET A 21 -3.19 -0.09 6.37
N ASP A 22 -2.78 -0.51 5.18
CA ASP A 22 -3.56 -1.38 4.31
C ASP A 22 -2.64 -2.37 3.58
N GLU A 23 -3.22 -3.46 3.08
CA GLU A 23 -2.50 -4.52 2.41
C GLU A 23 -3.30 -5.14 1.26
N GLN A 24 -2.73 -5.09 0.05
CA GLN A 24 -3.37 -5.63 -1.15
C GLN A 24 -2.53 -6.74 -1.80
N PRO A 25 -3.06 -7.97 -1.95
CA PRO A 25 -2.42 -9.00 -2.76
C PRO A 25 -2.55 -8.66 -4.24
N VAL A 26 -1.47 -8.82 -4.99
CA VAL A 26 -1.39 -8.57 -6.43
C VAL A 26 -0.99 -9.84 -7.15
N GLN A 27 -1.73 -10.21 -8.20
CA GLN A 27 -1.35 -11.30 -9.09
C GLN A 27 -0.35 -10.81 -10.12
N LEU A 28 0.78 -11.51 -10.23
CA LEU A 28 1.77 -11.24 -11.26
C LEU A 28 1.38 -12.01 -12.52
N ARG A 29 1.20 -11.27 -13.63
CA ARG A 29 0.76 -11.82 -14.91
C ARG A 29 1.73 -11.40 -16.00
N LYS A 30 2.04 -12.34 -16.88
CA LYS A 30 2.89 -12.09 -18.05
C LYS A 30 2.08 -12.29 -19.32
N GLU A 31 2.22 -11.33 -20.23
CA GLU A 31 1.66 -11.44 -21.58
C GLU A 31 2.35 -12.59 -22.32
N VAL A 32 1.57 -13.56 -22.79
CA VAL A 32 2.09 -14.70 -23.57
C VAL A 32 2.12 -14.43 -25.07
N ARG A 33 1.32 -13.46 -25.53
CA ARG A 33 1.19 -13.09 -26.95
C ARG A 33 1.49 -11.61 -27.10
N GLN A 34 2.24 -11.28 -28.15
CA GLN A 34 2.57 -9.90 -28.46
C GLN A 34 1.28 -9.15 -28.90
N PRO A 35 0.96 -8.00 -28.29
CA PRO A 35 -0.18 -7.19 -28.71
C PRO A 35 -0.08 -6.77 -30.17
N ILE A 36 -1.21 -6.81 -30.88
CA ILE A 36 -1.29 -6.32 -32.26
C ILE A 36 -1.40 -4.79 -32.22
N PRO A 37 -0.48 -4.04 -32.87
CA PRO A 37 -0.53 -2.59 -32.88
C PRO A 37 -1.82 -2.03 -33.48
N ALA A 38 -2.17 -0.81 -33.07
CA ALA A 38 -3.29 -0.10 -33.66
C ALA A 38 -2.99 0.24 -35.14
N THR A 39 -4.05 0.28 -35.95
CA THR A 39 -4.04 0.79 -37.32
C THR A 39 -5.07 1.90 -37.45
N ARG A 40 -5.09 2.61 -38.59
CA ARG A 40 -6.13 3.63 -38.84
C ARG A 40 -7.57 3.08 -38.79
N LYS A 41 -7.75 1.77 -38.99
CA LYS A 41 -9.08 1.12 -39.05
C LYS A 41 -9.42 0.33 -37.78
N GLN A 42 -8.44 0.02 -36.94
CA GLN A 42 -8.61 -0.88 -35.80
C GLN A 42 -7.75 -0.43 -34.62
N ALA A 43 -8.34 -0.45 -33.42
CA ALA A 43 -7.60 -0.18 -32.19
C ALA A 43 -6.57 -1.28 -31.90
N ARG A 44 -5.67 -0.98 -30.95
CA ARG A 44 -4.72 -1.97 -30.40
C ARG A 44 -5.51 -3.16 -29.85
N ARG A 45 -5.08 -4.38 -30.18
CA ARG A 45 -5.69 -5.61 -29.67
C ARG A 45 -4.69 -6.33 -28.78
N VAL A 46 -5.12 -6.63 -27.57
CA VAL A 46 -4.38 -7.39 -26.56
C VAL A 46 -5.15 -8.67 -26.33
N ASP A 47 -4.46 -9.81 -26.35
CA ASP A 47 -5.08 -11.09 -26.04
C ASP A 47 -5.41 -11.17 -24.54
N TYR A 48 -6.45 -11.92 -24.18
CA TYR A 48 -6.84 -12.12 -22.79
C TYR A 48 -6.02 -13.22 -22.09
N GLU A 49 -5.33 -14.07 -22.87
CA GLU A 49 -4.47 -15.14 -22.35
C GLU A 49 -3.24 -14.56 -21.62
N TYR A 50 -2.94 -15.09 -20.43
CA TYR A 50 -1.76 -14.71 -19.65
C TYR A 50 -1.17 -15.90 -18.89
N GLU A 51 0.13 -15.83 -18.63
CA GLU A 51 0.84 -16.75 -17.74
C GLU A 51 0.77 -16.23 -16.30
N ARG A 52 0.42 -17.11 -15.35
CA ARG A 52 0.45 -16.79 -13.91
C ARG A 52 1.88 -16.87 -13.40
N CYS A 53 2.43 -15.75 -12.96
CA CYS A 53 3.81 -15.63 -12.46
C CYS A 53 3.85 -15.48 -10.93
N GLY A 54 2.89 -16.07 -10.23
CA GLY A 54 2.78 -15.99 -8.77
C GLY A 54 2.02 -14.75 -8.28
N THR A 55 2.29 -14.37 -7.04
CA THR A 55 1.63 -13.27 -6.34
C THR A 55 2.65 -12.48 -5.53
N ALA A 56 2.37 -11.20 -5.34
CA ALA A 56 3.06 -10.34 -4.38
C ALA A 56 2.03 -9.71 -3.44
N SER A 57 2.50 -9.15 -2.33
CA SER A 57 1.70 -8.41 -1.37
C SER A 57 2.22 -6.99 -1.26
N VAL A 58 1.34 -6.02 -1.44
CA VAL A 58 1.64 -4.60 -1.36
C VAL A 58 1.15 -4.09 -0.01
N PHE A 59 2.06 -3.67 0.85
CA PHE A 59 1.76 -2.98 2.10
C PHE A 59 1.79 -1.47 1.87
N LEU A 60 0.71 -0.79 2.25
CA LEU A 60 0.57 0.65 2.21
C LEU A 60 0.54 1.20 3.64
N PHE A 61 1.40 2.18 3.90
CA PHE A 61 1.41 2.94 5.15
C PHE A 61 1.13 4.39 4.82
N THR A 62 0.23 5.03 5.56
CA THR A 62 -0.07 6.45 5.36
C THR A 62 -0.16 7.19 6.68
N GLU A 63 0.27 8.44 6.66
CA GLU A 63 0.09 9.39 7.74
C GLU A 63 -0.69 10.59 7.15
N PRO A 64 -2.02 10.55 7.24
CA PRO A 64 -2.92 11.40 6.47
C PRO A 64 -2.70 12.89 6.79
N LEU A 65 -2.55 13.22 8.07
CA LEU A 65 -2.38 14.60 8.54
C LEU A 65 -1.05 15.25 8.12
N SER A 66 -0.03 14.43 7.80
CA SER A 66 1.24 14.92 7.27
C SER A 66 1.35 14.77 5.75
N GLY A 67 0.32 14.22 5.08
CA GLY A 67 0.35 13.87 3.67
C GLY A 67 1.41 12.83 3.28
N TRP A 68 1.88 12.02 4.24
CA TRP A 68 2.93 11.04 3.98
C TRP A 68 2.35 9.67 3.63
N ARG A 69 3.02 8.96 2.74
CA ARG A 69 2.73 7.55 2.42
C ARG A 69 3.99 6.81 2.01
N GLU A 70 4.02 5.52 2.28
CA GLU A 70 5.06 4.60 1.84
C GLU A 70 4.43 3.28 1.39
N VAL A 71 5.00 2.70 0.33
CA VAL A 71 4.58 1.41 -0.21
C VAL A 71 5.74 0.43 -0.14
N ARG A 72 5.46 -0.77 0.34
CA ARG A 72 6.43 -1.87 0.46
C ARG A 72 5.87 -3.11 -0.20
N VAL A 73 6.62 -3.71 -1.11
CA VAL A 73 6.22 -4.93 -1.80
C VAL A 73 6.97 -6.12 -1.20
N ARG A 74 6.26 -7.19 -0.91
CA ARG A 74 6.77 -8.45 -0.37
C ARG A 74 6.22 -9.62 -1.17
N ASP A 75 6.90 -10.76 -1.13
CA ASP A 75 6.41 -11.97 -1.79
C ASP A 75 5.19 -12.56 -1.05
N HIS A 76 5.13 -12.36 0.27
CA HIS A 76 4.11 -12.92 1.16
C HIS A 76 3.56 -11.89 2.14
N ARG A 77 2.43 -12.24 2.75
CA ARG A 77 1.71 -11.45 3.75
C ARG A 77 1.55 -12.23 5.04
N THR A 78 2.68 -12.63 5.62
CA THR A 78 2.67 -13.34 6.89
C THR A 78 2.61 -12.37 8.07
N LYS A 79 2.23 -12.87 9.25
CA LYS A 79 2.33 -12.09 10.49
C LYS A 79 3.76 -11.61 10.78
N ALA A 80 4.77 -12.38 10.33
CA ALA A 80 6.17 -11.99 10.47
C ALA A 80 6.51 -10.82 9.54
N ASP A 81 6.04 -10.85 8.29
CA ASP A 81 6.24 -9.73 7.34
C ASP A 81 5.64 -8.44 7.89
N TRP A 82 4.45 -8.52 8.50
CA TRP A 82 3.81 -7.39 9.17
C TRP A 82 4.64 -6.85 10.33
N ALA A 83 5.11 -7.73 11.21
CA ALA A 83 5.94 -7.35 12.36
C ALA A 83 7.24 -6.66 11.91
N ILE A 84 7.87 -7.15 10.84
CA ILE A 84 9.08 -6.56 10.26
C ILE A 84 8.81 -5.15 9.73
N GLU A 85 7.69 -4.93 9.03
CA GLU A 85 7.35 -3.58 8.55
C GLU A 85 7.02 -2.62 9.71
N MET A 86 6.35 -3.10 10.77
CA MET A 86 6.08 -2.31 11.96
C MET A 86 7.34 -1.95 12.72
N GLU A 87 8.23 -2.92 12.97
CA GLU A 87 9.53 -2.68 13.59
C GLU A 87 10.31 -1.64 12.81
N ARG A 88 10.38 -1.76 11.48
CA ARG A 88 11.05 -0.79 10.62
C ARG A 88 10.48 0.61 10.81
N LEU A 89 9.16 0.79 10.76
CA LEU A 89 8.53 2.11 10.92
C LEU A 89 8.82 2.71 12.30
N LEU A 90 8.71 1.92 13.36
CA LEU A 90 8.93 2.36 14.74
C LEU A 90 10.40 2.66 15.04
N THR A 91 11.33 1.95 14.42
CA THR A 91 12.78 2.15 14.63
C THR A 91 13.39 3.21 13.71
N THR A 92 12.69 3.59 12.64
CA THR A 92 13.14 4.60 11.67
C THR A 92 12.31 5.87 11.75
N ARG A 93 11.21 5.98 10.97
CA ARG A 93 10.39 7.19 10.85
C ARG A 93 9.84 7.66 12.19
N TYR A 94 9.35 6.73 13.00
CA TYR A 94 8.69 7.04 14.27
C TYR A 94 9.60 6.85 15.49
N ARG A 95 10.92 6.80 15.27
CA ARG A 95 11.91 6.59 16.34
C ARG A 95 11.83 7.63 17.47
N SER A 96 11.50 8.86 17.11
CA SER A 96 11.49 10.01 18.02
C SER A 96 10.08 10.43 18.46
N THR A 97 9.04 9.67 18.09
CA THR A 97 7.66 10.00 18.48
C THR A 97 7.33 9.39 19.84
N ARG A 98 6.41 10.01 20.57
CA ARG A 98 6.02 9.52 21.90
C ARG A 98 5.07 8.33 21.80
N LYS A 99 4.15 8.39 20.84
CA LYS A 99 3.17 7.33 20.59
C LYS A 99 2.69 7.40 19.15
N VAL A 100 2.66 6.27 18.47
CA VAL A 100 1.96 6.13 17.18
C VAL A 100 0.55 5.61 17.47
N SER A 101 -0.47 6.32 17.00
CA SER A 101 -1.85 5.85 17.01
C SER A 101 -2.16 5.20 15.68
N SER A 102 -2.80 4.02 15.68
CA SER A 102 -3.23 3.37 14.44
C SER A 102 -4.70 3.63 14.17
N SER A 103 -5.05 3.98 12.93
CA SER A 103 -6.44 4.04 12.47
C SER A 103 -6.66 3.03 11.34
N ALA A 104 -7.68 2.19 11.48
CA ALA A 104 -8.12 1.25 10.45
C ALA A 104 -9.15 1.95 9.55
N THR A 105 -8.73 2.91 8.75
CA THR A 105 -9.60 3.53 7.74
C THR A 105 -8.77 3.97 6.54
N ILE A 106 -8.63 3.04 5.58
CA ILE A 106 -8.76 3.23 4.14
C ILE A 106 -9.48 1.98 3.61
#